data_AF-A0A6G2DGU3-F1
#
_entry.id   AF-A0A6G2DGU3-F1
#
_cell.length_a   1.000
_cell.length_b   1.000
_cell.length_c   1.000
_cell.angle_alpha   90.00
_cell.angle_beta   90.00
_cell.angle_gamma   90.00
#
_symmetry.space_group_name_H-M   'P 1'
#
loop_
_entity.id
_entity.type
_entity.pdbx_description
1 polymer ?
#
loop_
_entity_poly.entity_id
_entity_poly.type
_entity_poly.pdbx_seq_one_letter_code
_entity_poly.pdbx_strand_id
1 'polypeptide(L)' 'MASITLTPSEKDIQAFLEHYQTSLAPSKNPYIRYFLKLPQATVSIYTSGKILLQGEGAEKYASFF' A
#
# COMPACT_ATOMS: atom_id res chain seq x y z
N MET A 1 10.50 -10.83 8.38
CA MET A 1 9.97 -9.69 7.59
C MET A 1 8.54 -10.04 7.21
N ALA A 2 7.56 -9.31 7.76
CA ALA A 2 6.15 -9.61 7.53
C ALA A 2 5.71 -9.13 6.14
N SER A 3 4.84 -9.90 5.50
CA SER A 3 4.16 -9.50 4.27
C SER A 3 2.67 -9.77 4.42
N ILE A 4 1.85 -8.76 4.18
CA ILE A 4 0.40 -8.82 4.34
C ILE A 4 -0.23 -8.46 3.01
N THR A 5 -1.19 -9.26 2.57
CA THR A 5 -1.96 -8.99 1.36
C THR A 5 -3.41 -8.77 1.74
N LEU A 6 -3.98 -7.68 1.24
CA LEU A 6 -5.37 -7.31 1.46
C LEU A 6 -6.05 -6.99 0.13
N THR A 7 -7.37 -7.09 0.10
CA THR A 7 -8.21 -6.64 -1.03
C THR A 7 -9.33 -5.75 -0.49
N PRO A 8 -9.00 -4.57 0.04
CA PRO A 8 -9.99 -3.64 0.59
C PRO A 8 -10.80 -2.99 -0.54
N SER A 9 -11.82 -2.21 -0.17
CA SER A 9 -12.63 -1.52 -1.18
C SER A 9 -11.85 -0.37 -1.84
N GLU A 10 -12.27 0.02 -3.05
CA GLU A 10 -11.66 1.18 -3.74
C GLU A 10 -11.77 2.45 -2.89
N LYS A 11 -12.82 2.59 -2.08
CA LYS A 11 -13.00 3.72 -1.16
C LYS A 11 -11.91 3.78 -0.10
N ASP A 12 -11.57 2.63 0.49
CA ASP A 12 -10.52 2.55 1.52
C ASP A 12 -9.14 2.77 0.91
N ILE A 13 -8.92 2.29 -0.32
CA ILE A 13 -7.71 2.57 -1.11
C ILE A 13 -7.54 4.08 -1.30
N GLN A 14 -8.59 4.78 -1.74
CA GLN A 14 -8.54 6.23 -1.93
C GLN A 14 -8.27 6.96 -0.62
N ALA A 15 -8.96 6.60 0.47
CA ALA A 15 -8.73 7.20 1.79
C ALA A 15 -7.28 6.99 2.28
N PHE A 16 -6.72 5.80 2.04
CA PHE A 16 -5.32 5.52 2.37
C PHE A 16 -4.36 6.36 1.53
N LEU A 17 -4.62 6.53 0.24
CA LEU A 17 -3.81 7.35 -0.66
C LEU A 17 -3.86 8.83 -0.27
N GLU A 18 -5.02 9.36 0.11
CA GLU A 18 -5.16 10.73 0.60
C GLU A 18 -4.36 10.93 1.89
N HIS A 19 -4.45 9.98 2.84
CA HIS A 19 -3.73 10.07 4.11
C HIS A 19 -2.21 9.99 3.93
N TYR A 20 -1.71 9.18 2.99
CA TYR A 20 -0.29 8.93 2.77
C TYR A 20 0.26 9.53 1.45
N GLN A 21 -0.40 10.54 0.89
CA GLN A 21 -0.05 11.10 -0.42
C GLN A 21 1.43 11.54 -0.53
N THR A 22 2.01 12.01 0.58
CA THR A 22 3.41 12.49 0.63
C THR A 22 4.44 11.37 0.53
N SER A 23 4.00 10.13 0.72
CA SER A 23 4.84 8.92 0.66
C SER A 23 4.74 8.19 -0.67
N LEU A 24 3.99 8.73 -1.63
CA LEU A 24 3.92 8.20 -2.99
C LEU A 24 5.30 8.23 -3.63
N ALA A 25 5.66 7.11 -4.23
CA ALA A 25 6.93 6.92 -4.92
C ALA A 25 6.68 6.29 -6.30
N PRO A 26 7.54 6.58 -7.30
CA PRO A 26 7.41 5.96 -8.60
C PRO A 26 7.67 4.45 -8.50
N SER A 27 6.86 3.67 -9.23
CA SER A 27 7.06 2.23 -9.41
C SER A 27 7.47 1.93 -10.85
N LYS A 28 8.43 1.02 -11.00
CA LYS A 28 8.81 0.47 -12.32
C LYS A 28 7.96 -0.75 -12.73
N ASN A 29 7.08 -1.22 -11.85
CA ASN A 29 6.22 -2.37 -12.13
C ASN A 29 4.91 -1.91 -12.79
N PRO A 30 4.60 -2.34 -14.03
CA PRO A 30 3.44 -1.89 -14.78
C PRO A 30 2.10 -2.30 -14.16
N TYR A 31 2.09 -3.30 -13.27
CA TYR A 31 0.88 -3.77 -12.60
C TYR A 31 0.60 -3.05 -11.28
N ILE A 32 1.53 -2.21 -10.80
CA ILE A 32 1.36 -1.40 -9.61
C ILE A 32 0.77 -0.06 -10.01
N ARG A 33 -0.44 0.20 -9.54
CA ARG A 33 -1.17 1.46 -9.75
C ARG A 33 -0.61 2.57 -8.86
N TYR A 34 -0.35 2.25 -7.60
CA TYR A 34 0.24 3.18 -6.63
C TYR A 34 1.27 2.46 -5.77
N PHE A 35 2.39 3.11 -5.55
CA PHE A 35 3.45 2.61 -4.68
C PHE A 35 3.77 3.64 -3.62
N LEU A 36 3.80 3.21 -2.36
CA LEU A 36 4.12 4.06 -1.24
C LEU A 36 5.33 3.51 -0.49
N LYS A 37 6.24 4.40 -0.16
CA LYS A 37 7.39 4.10 0.68
C LYS A 37 7.17 4.74 2.06
N LEU A 38 6.76 3.92 3.01
CA LEU A 38 6.44 4.33 4.37
C LEU A 38 7.62 3.99 5.32
N PRO A 39 7.67 4.61 6.51
CA PRO A 39 8.60 4.18 7.55
C PRO A 39 8.46 2.70 7.85
N GLN A 40 9.55 1.93 7.68
CA GLN A 40 9.63 0.49 7.96
C GLN A 40 8.65 -0.39 7.15
N ALA A 41 8.01 0.14 6.10
CA ALA A 41 7.14 -0.65 5.23
C ALA A 41 7.03 -0.08 3.80
N THR A 42 6.67 -0.92 2.85
CA THR A 42 6.25 -0.53 1.51
C THR A 42 4.82 -1.00 1.26
N VAL A 43 4.08 -0.22 0.47
CA VAL A 43 2.71 -0.55 0.08
C VAL A 43 2.64 -0.53 -1.44
N SER A 44 2.26 -1.66 -2.02
CA SER A 44 2.07 -1.84 -3.46
C SER A 44 0.61 -2.09 -3.73
N ILE A 45 -0.06 -1.13 -4.34
CA ILE A 45 -1.46 -1.22 -4.74
C ILE A 45 -1.49 -1.61 -6.21
N TYR A 46 -2.00 -2.79 -6.50
CA TYR A 46 -2.11 -3.32 -7.86
C TYR A 46 -3.37 -2.79 -8.55
N THR A 47 -3.36 -2.79 -9.88
CA THR A 47 -4.52 -2.39 -10.70
C THR A 47 -5.78 -3.24 -10.44
N SER A 48 -5.62 -4.43 -9.86
CA SER A 48 -6.73 -5.29 -9.44
C SER A 48 -7.36 -4.91 -8.09
N GLY A 49 -6.87 -3.86 -7.41
CA GLY A 49 -7.29 -3.49 -6.06
C GLY A 49 -6.61 -4.30 -4.94
N LYS A 50 -5.77 -5.29 -5.30
CA LYS A 50 -4.93 -6.00 -4.32
C LYS A 50 -3.89 -5.04 -3.75
N ILE A 51 -3.69 -5.08 -2.44
CA ILE A 51 -2.63 -4.36 -1.74
C ILE A 51 -1.66 -5.36 -1.15
N LEU A 52 -0.37 -5.14 -1.38
CA LEU A 52 0.72 -5.86 -0.73
C LEU A 52 1.49 -4.90 0.16
N LEU A 53 1.49 -5.17 1.47
CA LEU A 53 2.28 -4.47 2.46
C LEU A 53 3.48 -5.34 2.85
N GLN A 54 4.68 -4.78 2.86
CA GLN A 54 5.90 -5.52 3.19
C GLN A 54 6.78 -4.70 4.13
N GLY A 55 7.38 -5.36 5.12
CA GLY A 55 8.29 -4.72 6.08
C GLY A 55 7.88 -4.98 7.52
N GLU A 56 8.67 -4.49 8.46
CA GLU A 56 8.41 -4.66 9.90
C GLU A 56 7.19 -3.84 10.35
N GLY A 57 6.94 -2.70 9.70
CA GLY A 57 5.77 -1.87 9.96
C GLY A 57 4.50 -2.31 9.23
N ALA A 58 4.52 -3.41 8.46
CA ALA A 58 3.41 -3.78 7.57
C ALA A 58 2.07 -3.97 8.31
N GLU A 59 2.08 -4.59 9.49
CA GLU A 59 0.88 -4.81 10.31
C GLU A 59 0.20 -3.50 10.71
N LYS A 60 0.99 -2.50 11.12
CA LYS A 60 0.48 -1.17 11.50
C LYS A 60 -0.31 -0.51 10.38
N TYR A 61 0.19 -0.61 9.14
CA TYR A 61 -0.46 -0.01 7.97
C TYR A 61 -1.62 -0.87 7.46
N ALA A 62 -1.54 -2.19 7.62
CA ALA A 62 -2.63 -3.10 7.30
C ALA A 62 -3.88 -2.81 8.15
N SER A 63 -3.71 -2.44 9.42
CA SER A 63 -4.81 -2.06 10.33
C SER A 63 -5.56 -0.78 9.95
N PHE A 64 -5.09 -0.01 8.95
CA PHE A 64 -5.84 1.13 8.42
C PHE A 64 -7.03 0.69 7.57
N PHE A 65 -6.88 -0.44 6.86
CA PHE A 65 -7.88 -1.03 5.99
C PHE A 65 -8.82 -1.96 6.76
#